data_AF-A0A6C0LE50-F1
#
_entry.id   AF-A0A6C0LE50-F1
#
_cell.length_a   1.000
_cell.length_b   1.000
_cell.length_c   1.000
_cell.angle_alpha   90.00
_cell.angle_beta   90.00
_cell.angle_gamma   90.00
#
_symmetry.space_group_name_H-M   'P 1'
#
loop_
_entity.id
_entity.type
_entity.pdbx_description
1 polymer ?
#
loop_
_entity_poly.entity_id
_entity_poly.type
_entity_poly.pdbx_seq_one_letter_code
_entity_poly.pdbx_strand_id
1 'polypeptide(L)'
;MVLDKVNNAVGFLNQNTFFAGIMLLLLNVGSRFIVHEFSADDKEYRENIFLRRICVFAVCFVGTKDVLVSIILTAAFVILAGGLFRGKGPESKEGMSNMAQSGVVSTFGSMNDPSPPIFKEDENK
;
A
#
# COMPACT_ATOMS: atom_id res chain seq x y z
N MET A 1 -6.61 -23.45 29.85
CA MET A 1 -7.14 -24.52 28.96
C MET A 1 -7.00 -24.20 27.47
N VAL A 2 -7.52 -23.10 26.94
CA VAL A 2 -7.38 -22.80 25.48
C VAL A 2 -5.97 -22.34 25.13
N LEU A 3 -5.37 -21.51 25.98
CA LEU A 3 -4.01 -21.00 25.82
C LEU A 3 -2.96 -22.12 25.84
N ASP A 4 -3.13 -23.12 26.70
CA ASP A 4 -2.21 -24.26 26.82
C ASP A 4 -2.20 -25.14 25.57
N LYS A 5 -3.37 -25.30 24.93
CA LYS A 5 -3.50 -26.05 23.67
C LYS A 5 -2.83 -25.32 22.50
N VAL A 6 -3.01 -23.99 22.43
CA VAL A 6 -2.36 -23.16 21.41
C VAL A 6 -0.84 -23.20 21.60
N ASN A 7 -0.35 -23.03 22.82
CA ASN A 7 1.08 -23.01 23.10
C ASN A 7 1.75 -24.37 22.83
N ASN A 8 1.05 -25.48 23.14
CA ASN A 8 1.53 -26.82 22.77
C ASN A 8 1.60 -27.00 21.25
N ALA A 9 0.52 -26.67 20.53
CA ALA A 9 0.48 -26.83 19.07
C ALA A 9 1.54 -25.97 18.37
N VAL A 10 1.75 -24.73 18.83
CA VAL A 10 2.79 -23.84 18.31
C VAL A 10 4.18 -24.38 18.66
N GLY A 11 4.40 -24.88 19.88
CA GLY A 11 5.67 -25.47 20.28
C GLY A 11 6.09 -26.67 19.42
N PHE A 12 5.15 -27.54 19.06
CA PHE A 12 5.40 -28.68 18.15
C PHE A 12 5.73 -28.24 16.72
N LEU A 13 5.05 -27.22 16.20
CA LEU A 13 5.32 -26.68 14.86
C LEU A 13 6.66 -25.96 14.81
N ASN A 14 7.01 -25.26 15.89
CA ASN A 14 8.18 -24.41 15.94
C ASN A 14 9.49 -25.20 16.14
N GLN A 15 9.44 -26.33 16.85
CA GLN A 15 10.59 -27.25 16.94
C GLN A 15 10.86 -28.04 15.66
N ASN A 16 9.91 -28.08 14.72
CA ASN A 16 10.07 -28.90 13.53
C ASN A 16 10.96 -28.21 12.48
N THR A 17 12.19 -28.69 12.34
CA THR A 17 13.18 -28.23 11.35
C THR A 17 12.66 -28.32 9.91
N PHE A 18 11.72 -29.22 9.61
CA PHE A 18 11.11 -29.33 8.29
C PHE A 18 10.27 -28.11 7.93
N PHE A 19 9.50 -27.59 8.88
CA PHE A 19 8.70 -26.38 8.68
C PHE A 19 9.60 -25.15 8.49
N ALA A 20 10.69 -25.07 9.26
CA ALA A 20 11.74 -24.07 9.06
C ALA A 20 12.38 -24.16 7.67
N GLY A 21 12.65 -25.38 7.18
CA GLY A 21 13.16 -25.62 5.84
C GLY A 21 12.21 -25.18 4.73
N ILE A 22 10.90 -25.48 4.85
CA ILE A 22 9.87 -25.01 3.91
C ILE A 22 9.82 -23.48 3.86
N MET A 23 9.89 -22.82 5.01
CA MET A 23 9.86 -21.36 5.07
C MET A 23 11.12 -20.72 4.48
N LEU A 24 12.28 -21.37 4.61
CA LEU A 24 13.50 -20.94 3.92
C LEU A 24 13.40 -21.08 2.40
N LEU A 25 12.75 -22.14 1.90
CA LEU A 25 12.50 -22.33 0.46
C LEU A 25 11.49 -21.30 -0.06
N LEU A 26 10.39 -21.09 0.68
CA LEU A 26 9.42 -20.04 0.38
C LEU A 26 10.06 -18.65 0.36
N LEU A 27 11.00 -18.36 1.26
CA LEU A 27 11.75 -17.10 1.26
C LEU A 27 12.61 -16.95 0.00
N ASN A 28 13.25 -18.03 -0.44
CA ASN A 28 14.06 -18.04 -1.66
C ASN A 28 13.21 -17.67 -2.90
N VAL A 29 12.05 -18.31 -3.05
CA VAL A 29 11.07 -18.00 -4.11
C VAL A 29 10.43 -16.62 -3.91
N GLY A 30 10.24 -16.22 -2.65
CA GLY A 30 9.65 -14.96 -2.21
C GLY A 30 10.46 -13.73 -2.63
N SER A 31 11.76 -13.87 -2.88
CA SER A 31 12.65 -12.77 -3.29
C SER A 31 12.14 -11.99 -4.51
N ARG A 32 11.59 -12.69 -5.52
CA ARG A 32 11.01 -12.06 -6.72
C ARG A 32 9.72 -11.27 -6.41
N PHE A 33 8.95 -11.73 -5.44
CA PHE A 33 7.68 -11.12 -5.05
C PHE A 33 7.87 -9.87 -4.19
N ILE A 34 8.93 -9.81 -3.39
CA ILE A 34 9.30 -8.60 -2.64
C ILE A 34 9.68 -7.46 -3.58
N VAL A 35 10.35 -7.73 -4.71
CA VAL A 35 10.66 -6.68 -5.71
C VAL A 35 9.38 -6.19 -6.41
N HIS A 36 8.48 -7.10 -6.73
CA HIS A 36 7.17 -6.77 -7.30
C HIS A 36 6.26 -6.00 -6.31
N GLU A 37 6.60 -5.99 -5.01
CA GLU A 37 5.92 -5.18 -3.98
C GLU A 37 5.97 -3.69 -4.31
N PHE A 38 7.15 -3.25 -4.73
CA PHE A 38 7.53 -1.86 -4.92
C PHE A 38 7.35 -1.37 -6.35
N SER A 39 7.03 -2.26 -7.28
CA SER A 39 6.78 -1.90 -8.67
C SER A 39 5.43 -1.19 -8.80
N ALA A 40 5.40 -0.07 -9.52
CA ALA A 40 4.27 0.87 -9.56
C ALA A 40 3.05 0.41 -10.40
N ASP A 41 3.04 -0.84 -10.87
CA ASP A 41 1.97 -1.37 -11.70
C ASP A 41 0.77 -1.83 -10.85
N ASP A 42 -0.16 -0.90 -10.62
CA ASP A 42 -1.36 -1.07 -9.78
C ASP A 42 -2.29 -2.23 -10.20
N LYS A 43 -2.28 -2.61 -11.49
CA LYS A 43 -3.15 -3.68 -12.00
C LYS A 43 -2.67 -5.08 -11.59
N GLU A 44 -1.36 -5.31 -11.60
CA GLU A 44 -0.74 -6.58 -11.20
C GLU A 44 -0.58 -6.67 -9.67
N TYR A 45 -0.47 -5.51 -9.01
CA TYR A 45 -0.40 -5.36 -7.55
C TYR A 45 -1.60 -6.01 -6.82
N ARG A 46 -2.83 -5.83 -7.33
CA ARG A 46 -4.04 -6.33 -6.67
C ARG A 46 -4.22 -7.84 -6.77
N GLU A 47 -3.70 -8.46 -7.82
CA GLU A 47 -3.90 -9.89 -8.09
C GLU A 47 -3.07 -10.77 -7.15
N ASN A 48 -1.88 -10.30 -6.75
CA ASN A 48 -0.90 -11.07 -5.97
C ASN A 48 -0.85 -10.73 -4.46
N ILE A 49 -1.88 -10.07 -3.91
CA ILE A 49 -1.90 -9.62 -2.51
C ILE A 49 -1.78 -10.77 -1.48
N PHE A 50 -2.18 -11.99 -1.86
CA PHE A 50 -2.09 -13.17 -0.99
C PHE A 50 -0.64 -13.70 -0.90
N LEU A 51 0.01 -13.89 -2.05
CA LEU A 51 1.42 -14.32 -2.13
C LEU A 51 2.35 -13.38 -1.37
N ARG A 52 2.07 -12.09 -1.47
CA ARG A 52 2.72 -11.01 -0.74
C ARG A 52 2.68 -11.17 0.77
N ARG A 53 1.49 -11.42 1.33
CA ARG A 53 1.31 -11.67 2.78
C ARG A 53 2.05 -12.92 3.23
N ILE A 54 2.05 -13.97 2.42
CA ILE A 54 2.83 -15.19 2.68
C ILE A 54 4.33 -14.93 2.66
N CYS A 55 4.83 -14.09 1.73
CA CYS A 55 6.25 -13.75 1.66
C CYS A 55 6.71 -12.99 2.90
N VAL A 56 5.98 -11.95 3.31
CA VAL A 56 6.28 -11.20 4.54
C VAL A 56 6.25 -12.14 5.76
N PHE A 57 5.24 -12.99 5.83
CA PHE A 57 5.14 -14.00 6.88
C PHE A 57 6.35 -14.94 6.91
N ALA A 58 6.78 -15.45 5.76
CA ALA A 58 7.95 -16.32 5.66
C ALA A 58 9.24 -15.61 6.14
N VAL A 59 9.45 -14.35 5.77
CA VAL A 59 10.59 -13.53 6.24
C VAL A 59 10.55 -13.40 7.78
N CYS A 60 9.40 -12.99 8.33
CA CYS A 60 9.23 -12.81 9.77
C CYS A 60 9.41 -14.12 10.54
N PHE A 61 8.92 -15.24 9.99
CA PHE A 61 9.06 -16.56 10.58
C PHE A 61 10.51 -17.04 10.57
N VAL A 62 11.24 -16.89 9.47
CA VAL A 62 12.67 -17.26 9.39
C VAL A 62 13.50 -16.44 10.38
N GLY A 63 13.21 -15.15 10.54
CA GLY A 63 13.90 -14.26 11.48
C GLY A 63 13.59 -14.55 12.95
N THR A 64 12.35 -14.93 13.25
CA THR A 64 11.92 -15.10 14.65
C THR A 64 11.99 -16.56 15.14
N LYS A 65 11.86 -17.52 14.22
CA LYS A 65 11.63 -18.94 14.53
C LYS A 65 10.54 -19.11 15.60
N ASP A 66 9.43 -18.41 15.42
CA ASP A 66 8.20 -18.56 16.21
C ASP A 66 7.00 -18.16 15.35
N VAL A 67 6.05 -19.07 15.19
CA VAL A 67 4.85 -18.90 14.37
C VAL A 67 3.93 -17.83 14.94
N LEU A 68 3.76 -17.77 16.26
CA LEU A 68 2.83 -16.83 16.88
C LEU A 68 3.37 -15.40 16.77
N VAL A 69 4.66 -15.23 17.06
CA VAL A 69 5.31 -13.92 16.94
C VAL A 69 5.36 -13.48 15.47
N SER A 70 5.63 -14.38 14.52
CA SER A 70 5.67 -14.01 13.11
C SER A 70 4.32 -13.59 12.53
N ILE A 71 3.20 -14.18 12.99
CA ILE A 71 1.85 -13.74 12.61
C ILE A 71 1.59 -12.32 13.12
N ILE A 72 1.89 -12.04 14.40
CA ILE A 72 1.69 -10.71 14.99
C ILE A 72 2.55 -9.67 14.27
N LEU A 73 3.81 -10.01 13.98
CA LEU A 73 4.74 -9.13 13.29
C LEU A 73 4.30 -8.83 11.85
N THR A 74 3.78 -9.85 11.15
CA THR A 74 3.21 -9.69 9.80
C THR A 74 1.98 -8.79 9.83
N ALA A 75 1.09 -8.95 10.81
CA ALA A 75 -0.07 -8.10 10.97
C ALA A 75 0.33 -6.64 11.23
N ALA A 76 1.30 -6.41 12.12
CA ALA A 76 1.86 -5.08 12.37
C ALA A 76 2.47 -4.47 11.11
N PHE A 77 3.26 -5.24 10.34
CA PHE A 77 3.83 -4.79 9.08
C PHE A 77 2.76 -4.42 8.05
N VAL A 78 1.71 -5.21 7.89
CA VAL A 78 0.63 -4.93 6.93
C VAL A 78 -0.13 -3.66 7.31
N ILE A 79 -0.37 -3.42 8.60
CA ILE A 79 -1.02 -2.20 9.08
C ILE A 79 -0.13 -0.99 8.83
N LEU A 80 1.17 -1.09 9.12
CA LEU A 80 2.14 -0.02 8.86
C LEU A 80 2.28 0.23 7.37
N ALA A 81 2.53 -0.79 6.55
CA ALA A 81 2.65 -0.63 5.12
C ALA A 81 1.33 -0.11 4.49
N GLY A 82 0.19 -0.62 4.93
CA GLY A 82 -1.12 -0.15 4.48
C GLY A 82 -1.42 1.29 4.89
N GLY A 83 -1.13 1.68 6.13
CA GLY A 83 -1.45 3.00 6.68
C GLY A 83 -0.45 4.09 6.30
N LEU A 84 0.83 3.77 6.20
CA LEU A 84 1.91 4.72 5.90
C LEU A 84 2.06 4.96 4.40
N PHE A 85 1.78 3.96 3.54
CA PHE A 85 1.90 4.12 2.08
C PHE A 85 0.59 4.51 1.35
N ARG A 86 -0.61 4.38 1.97
CA ARG A 86 -1.88 4.91 1.39
C ARG A 86 -2.27 6.31 1.88
N GLY A 87 -1.40 6.99 2.62
CA GLY A 87 -1.62 8.35 3.12
C GLY A 87 -1.50 9.47 2.07
N LYS A 88 -1.95 9.27 0.84
CA LYS A 88 -2.22 10.35 -0.13
C LYS A 88 -3.66 10.24 -0.57
N GLY A 89 -4.52 10.99 0.12
CA GLY A 89 -5.93 11.10 -0.19
C GLY A 89 -6.19 11.68 -1.59
N PRO A 90 -7.41 11.49 -2.11
CA PRO A 90 -7.86 11.97 -3.42
C PRO A 90 -7.83 13.51 -3.55
N GLU A 91 -7.66 14.23 -2.44
CA GLU A 91 -7.56 15.70 -2.34
C GLU A 91 -6.49 16.34 -3.26
N SER A 92 -5.42 15.60 -3.62
CA SER A 92 -4.39 16.12 -4.54
C SER A 92 -4.80 16.10 -6.01
N LYS A 93 -5.95 15.50 -6.37
CA LYS A 93 -6.51 15.55 -7.73
C LYS A 93 -7.48 16.71 -7.93
N GLU A 94 -8.02 17.26 -6.84
CA GLU A 94 -8.95 18.39 -6.89
C GLU A 94 -8.22 19.73 -7.15
N GLY A 95 -6.92 19.81 -6.86
CA GLY A 95 -6.09 20.95 -7.27
C GLY A 95 -5.81 21.02 -8.79
N MET A 96 -5.95 19.91 -9.52
CA MET A 96 -5.76 19.87 -10.98
C MET A 96 -7.08 20.05 -11.77
N SER A 97 -8.23 19.67 -11.20
CA SER A 97 -9.54 19.98 -11.82
C SER A 97 -9.86 21.47 -11.73
N ASN A 98 -9.50 22.12 -10.62
CA ASN A 98 -9.65 23.58 -10.47
C ASN A 98 -8.61 24.36 -11.29
N MET A 99 -7.50 23.76 -11.73
CA MET A 99 -6.57 24.41 -12.67
C MET A 99 -7.02 24.30 -14.14
N ALA A 100 -7.77 23.27 -14.50
CA ALA A 100 -8.49 23.24 -15.77
C ALA A 100 -9.64 24.27 -15.81
N GLN A 101 -10.22 24.61 -14.66
CA GLN A 101 -11.29 25.60 -14.52
C GLN A 101 -10.83 27.03 -14.20
N SER A 102 -9.61 27.21 -13.65
CA SER A 102 -9.04 28.52 -13.36
C SER A 102 -8.26 29.02 -14.58
N GLY A 103 -8.94 29.84 -15.39
CA GLY A 103 -8.46 30.45 -16.64
C GLY A 103 -7.25 31.40 -16.52
N VAL A 104 -6.27 31.09 -15.67
CA VAL A 104 -5.04 31.88 -15.53
C VAL A 104 -3.97 31.43 -16.54
N VAL A 105 -4.05 30.20 -17.06
CA VAL A 105 -3.13 29.69 -18.10
C VAL A 105 -3.59 30.04 -19.54
N SER A 106 -4.85 30.40 -19.77
CA SER A 106 -5.34 30.78 -21.11
C SER A 106 -5.02 32.23 -21.51
N THR A 107 -4.60 33.09 -20.57
CA THR A 107 -4.44 34.53 -20.80
C THR A 107 -3.21 34.90 -21.68
N PHE A 108 -2.28 33.98 -21.95
CA PHE A 108 -1.19 34.25 -22.91
C PHE A 108 -1.49 33.74 -24.34
N GLY A 109 -2.54 32.93 -24.54
CA GLY A 109 -2.71 32.16 -25.78
C GLY A 109 -4.04 32.32 -26.53
N SER A 110 -5.03 33.05 -26.01
CA SER A 110 -6.36 33.10 -26.63
C SER A 110 -6.91 34.53 -26.72
N MET A 111 -6.39 35.29 -27.69
CA MET A 111 -7.06 36.47 -28.23
C MET A 111 -8.16 36.00 -29.20
N ASN A 112 -9.27 35.45 -28.69
CA ASN A 112 -10.57 35.38 -29.40
C ASN A 112 -11.68 34.77 -28.53
N ASP A 113 -11.83 35.22 -27.29
CA ASP A 113 -13.03 34.89 -26.51
C ASP A 113 -14.00 36.10 -26.53
N PRO A 114 -15.18 35.99 -27.20
CA PRO A 114 -16.20 37.04 -27.21
C PRO A 114 -17.04 37.06 -25.93
N SER A 115 -16.64 36.34 -24.88
CA SER A 115 -17.35 36.35 -23.60
C SER A 115 -17.22 37.72 -22.92
N PRO A 116 -18.34 38.36 -22.54
CA PRO A 116 -18.30 39.64 -21.86
C PRO A 116 -17.58 39.51 -20.51
N PRO A 117 -16.83 40.54 -20.09
CA PRO A 117 -16.06 40.51 -18.85
C PRO A 117 -16.97 40.26 -17.63
N ILE A 118 -16.48 39.43 -16.71
CA ILE A 118 -17.18 38.94 -15.51
C ILE A 118 -17.46 40.06 -14.49
N PHE A 119 -16.86 41.24 -14.66
CA PHE A 119 -17.06 42.39 -13.77
C PHE A 119 -18.09 43.34 -14.38
N LYS A 120 -19.28 43.38 -13.78
CA LYS A 120 -20.17 44.55 -13.90
C LYS A 120 -19.58 45.65 -13.02
N GLU A 121 -19.18 46.76 -13.62
CA GLU A 121 -18.92 48.00 -12.88
C GLU A 121 -20.27 48.51 -12.37
N ASP A 122 -20.46 48.42 -11.05
CA ASP A 122 -21.51 49.15 -10.36
C ASP A 122 -21.09 50.63 -10.29
N GLU A 123 -21.33 51.42 -11.33
CA GLU A 123 -21.22 52.88 -11.25
C GLU A 123 -22.60 53.54 -11.23
N ASN A 124 -23.00 53.83 -10.00
CA ASN A 124 -23.99 54.81 -9.59
C ASN A 124 -23.48 56.24 -9.87
N LYS A 125 -24.03 56.93 -10.88
CA LYS A 125 -24.40 58.35 -10.81
C LYS A 125 -25.31 58.79 -11.96
#